data_AF-A0A662I4Q9-F1
#
_entry.id   AF-A0A662I4Q9-F1
#
_cell.length_a   1.000
_cell.length_b   1.000
_cell.length_c   1.000
_cell.angle_alpha   90.00
_cell.angle_beta   90.00
_cell.angle_gamma   90.00
#
_symmetry.space_group_name_H-M   'P 1'
#
loop_
_entity.id
_entity.type
_entity.pdbx_description
1 polymer ?
#
loop_
_entity_poly.entity_id
_entity_poly.type
_entity_poly.pdbx_seq_one_letter_code
_entity_poly.pdbx_strand_id
1 'polypeptide(L)'
;MKKWSSAENMLLHIHKKLHSLILRKIIHLMLVTLLFLPFVVDIRIFGLTTLTYYSILLLVSAFINSIQVKKPPLVKIVLEHIEETRNKFFAKISSIESKSEINAFIVSFLSEIEHTLIPQINAAIRDYERLGGYIGITFGAIGVLVSNILFKNYVFYGALALAVVDTVTALVGKFLGKTRIPGTNATLEGSLAGLVAFFVTLSLIKVNAIAALIISTLTVIAEAYGVEDNLAIPLTASFTAYLLKAPIPSFPS
;
A
#
# COMPACT_ATOMS: atom_id res chain seq x y z
N MET A 1 -16.29 -22.10 -29.86
CA MET A 1 -15.58 -21.24 -28.89
C MET A 1 -16.37 -19.95 -28.70
N LYS A 2 -16.99 -19.74 -27.53
CA LYS A 2 -17.72 -18.49 -27.22
C LYS A 2 -16.71 -17.33 -27.22
N LYS A 3 -16.83 -16.41 -28.19
CA LYS A 3 -16.17 -15.10 -28.14
C LYS A 3 -16.74 -14.36 -26.92
N TRP A 4 -16.05 -14.45 -25.78
CA TRP A 4 -16.34 -13.59 -24.63
C TRP A 4 -16.21 -12.14 -25.11
N SER A 5 -17.27 -11.35 -24.97
CA SER A 5 -17.29 -9.99 -25.50
C SER A 5 -16.28 -9.14 -24.73
N SER A 6 -15.61 -8.22 -25.41
CA SER A 6 -14.66 -7.27 -24.82
C SER A 6 -15.19 -6.58 -23.55
N ALA A 7 -16.52 -6.40 -23.45
CA ALA A 7 -17.20 -5.82 -22.29
C ALA A 7 -17.18 -6.72 -21.03
N GLU A 8 -17.32 -8.04 -21.16
CA GLU A 8 -17.30 -8.95 -20.00
C GLU A 8 -15.89 -9.02 -19.38
N ASN A 9 -14.86 -9.06 -20.23
CA ASN A 9 -13.47 -8.99 -19.78
C ASN A 9 -13.15 -7.64 -19.13
N MET A 10 -13.70 -6.53 -19.66
CA MET A 10 -13.55 -5.19 -19.08
C MET A 10 -14.22 -5.10 -17.69
N LEU A 11 -15.44 -5.61 -17.54
CA LEU A 11 -16.18 -5.63 -16.27
C LEU A 11 -15.47 -6.48 -15.22
N LEU A 12 -14.95 -7.65 -15.60
CA LEU A 12 -14.14 -8.50 -14.71
C LEU A 12 -12.85 -7.80 -14.25
N HIS A 13 -12.21 -7.04 -15.13
CA HIS A 13 -10.99 -6.30 -14.80
C HIS A 13 -11.28 -5.13 -13.85
N ILE A 14 -12.36 -4.37 -14.10
CA ILE A 14 -12.83 -3.28 -13.22
C ILE A 14 -13.19 -3.83 -11.84
N HIS A 15 -13.94 -4.93 -11.77
CA HIS A 15 -14.34 -5.56 -10.51
C HIS A 15 -13.13 -6.00 -9.67
N LYS A 16 -12.13 -6.63 -10.30
CA LYS A 16 -10.91 -7.07 -9.62
C LYS A 16 -10.09 -5.89 -9.08
N LYS A 17 -9.91 -4.83 -9.89
CA LYS A 17 -9.20 -3.62 -9.47
C LYS A 17 -9.91 -2.90 -8.33
N LEU A 18 -11.25 -2.90 -8.35
CA LEU A 18 -12.07 -2.36 -7.26
C LEU A 18 -11.93 -3.17 -5.98
N HIS A 19 -11.99 -4.51 -6.06
CA HIS A 19 -11.83 -5.39 -4.90
C HIS A 19 -10.45 -5.26 -4.25
N SER A 20 -9.37 -5.26 -5.04
CA SER A 20 -7.98 -5.07 -4.55
C SER A 20 -7.84 -3.73 -3.79
N LEU A 21 -8.46 -2.67 -4.31
CA LEU A 21 -8.44 -1.36 -3.68
C LEU A 21 -9.26 -1.30 -2.39
N ILE A 22 -10.46 -1.90 -2.37
CA ILE A 22 -11.28 -1.98 -1.16
C ILE A 22 -10.53 -2.75 -0.06
N LEU A 23 -9.94 -3.90 -0.40
CA LEU A 23 -9.17 -4.70 0.55
C LEU A 23 -8.00 -3.91 1.15
N ARG A 24 -7.25 -3.19 0.31
CA ARG A 24 -6.14 -2.33 0.77
C ARG A 24 -6.64 -1.25 1.74
N LYS A 25 -7.79 -0.63 1.47
CA LYS A 25 -8.33 0.42 2.35
C LYS A 25 -8.93 -0.12 3.64
N ILE A 26 -9.49 -1.33 3.64
CA ILE A 26 -9.91 -2.02 4.86
C ILE A 26 -8.69 -2.30 5.75
N ILE A 27 -7.63 -2.86 5.17
CA ILE A 27 -6.37 -3.13 5.88
C ILE A 27 -5.78 -1.83 6.45
N HIS A 28 -5.74 -0.77 5.64
CA HIS A 28 -5.29 0.56 6.08
C HIS A 28 -6.13 1.09 7.25
N LEU A 29 -7.45 1.00 7.16
CA LEU A 29 -8.35 1.45 8.22
C LEU A 29 -8.12 0.67 9.52
N MET A 30 -7.92 -0.65 9.43
CA MET A 30 -7.55 -1.47 10.59
C MET A 30 -6.22 -1.03 11.19
N LEU A 31 -5.20 -0.82 10.34
CA LEU A 31 -3.88 -0.33 10.76
C LEU A 31 -3.99 1.01 11.49
N VAL A 32 -4.63 2.01 10.86
CA VAL A 32 -4.84 3.34 11.45
C VAL A 32 -5.55 3.25 12.78
N THR A 33 -6.57 2.40 12.89
CA THR A 33 -7.31 2.20 14.14
C THR A 33 -6.40 1.67 15.25
N LEU A 34 -5.55 0.68 14.94
CA LEU A 34 -4.56 0.14 15.88
C LEU A 34 -3.52 1.20 16.25
N LEU A 35 -3.00 1.95 15.28
CA LEU A 35 -2.00 2.99 15.51
C LEU A 35 -2.56 4.15 16.37
N PHE A 36 -3.85 4.44 16.28
CA PHE A 36 -4.48 5.50 17.04
C PHE A 36 -5.00 5.05 18.42
N LEU A 37 -5.07 3.75 18.67
CA LEU A 37 -5.64 3.16 19.88
C LEU A 37 -5.06 3.72 21.19
N PRO A 38 -3.74 3.93 21.35
CA PRO A 38 -3.17 4.47 22.59
C PRO A 38 -3.65 5.87 22.97
N PHE A 39 -4.26 6.60 22.03
CA PHE A 39 -4.78 7.95 22.26
C PHE A 39 -6.28 7.97 22.58
N VAL A 40 -6.97 6.85 22.37
CA VAL A 40 -8.41 6.71 22.58
C VAL A 40 -8.72 5.86 23.80
N VAL A 41 -7.86 4.88 24.10
CA VAL A 41 -8.01 3.96 25.23
C VAL A 41 -6.81 4.09 26.15
N ASP A 42 -7.03 4.11 27.47
CA ASP A 42 -5.92 4.04 28.41
C ASP A 42 -5.32 2.62 28.41
N ILE A 43 -4.22 2.47 27.68
CA ILE A 43 -3.49 1.21 27.55
C ILE A 43 -2.71 0.82 28.82
N ARG A 44 -2.57 1.73 29.80
CA ARG A 44 -1.89 1.43 31.07
C ARG A 44 -2.70 0.49 31.96
N ILE A 45 -4.01 0.39 31.75
CA ILE A 45 -4.85 -0.65 32.37
C ILE A 45 -4.32 -2.05 32.07
N PHE A 46 -3.66 -2.23 30.91
CA PHE A 46 -3.01 -3.48 30.51
C PHE A 46 -1.52 -3.54 30.87
N GLY A 47 -0.99 -2.59 31.66
CA GLY A 47 0.42 -2.49 32.00
C GLY A 47 1.31 -2.06 30.82
N LEU A 48 0.73 -1.48 29.76
CA LEU A 48 1.47 -1.08 28.56
C LEU A 48 1.81 0.42 28.56
N THR A 49 2.98 0.73 28.02
CA THR A 49 3.36 2.09 27.62
C THR A 49 3.15 2.25 26.11
N THR A 50 3.04 3.48 25.61
CA THR A 50 2.92 3.75 24.17
C THR A 50 4.10 3.15 23.37
N LEU A 51 5.31 3.17 23.96
CA LEU A 51 6.50 2.58 23.35
C LEU A 51 6.37 1.06 23.25
N THR A 52 5.97 0.38 24.33
CA THR A 52 5.81 -1.08 24.32
C THR A 52 4.67 -1.51 23.41
N TYR A 53 3.57 -0.75 23.38
CA TYR A 53 2.46 -0.98 22.45
C TYR A 53 2.91 -0.95 20.98
N TYR A 54 3.58 0.13 20.54
CA TYR A 54 4.05 0.20 19.15
C TYR A 54 5.17 -0.80 18.84
N SER A 55 5.99 -1.17 19.82
CA SER A 55 6.99 -2.23 19.66
C SER A 55 6.35 -3.60 19.42
N ILE A 56 5.29 -3.92 20.15
CA ILE A 56 4.50 -5.15 19.95
C ILE A 56 3.81 -5.12 18.59
N LEU A 57 3.20 -3.99 18.23
CA LEU A 57 2.54 -3.84 16.93
C LEU A 57 3.52 -4.02 15.76
N LEU A 58 4.72 -3.45 15.87
CA LEU A 58 5.79 -3.66 14.89
C LEU A 58 6.20 -5.13 14.83
N LEU A 59 6.41 -5.79 15.97
CA LEU A 59 6.79 -7.20 16.02
C LEU A 59 5.74 -8.09 15.34
N VAL A 60 4.46 -7.87 15.64
CA VAL A 60 3.34 -8.61 15.01
C VAL A 60 3.30 -8.34 13.51
N SER A 61 3.43 -7.07 13.09
CA SER A 61 3.42 -6.69 11.68
C SER A 61 4.59 -7.32 10.91
N ALA A 62 5.79 -7.27 11.47
CA ALA A 62 6.99 -7.88 10.91
C ALA A 62 6.87 -9.42 10.84
N PHE A 63 6.29 -10.05 11.86
CA PHE A 63 6.05 -11.50 11.87
C PHE A 63 5.08 -11.90 10.75
N ILE A 64 3.95 -11.20 10.63
CA ILE A 64 2.97 -11.39 9.54
C ILE A 64 3.64 -11.19 8.18
N ASN A 65 4.43 -10.13 8.02
CA ASN A 65 5.15 -9.87 6.77
C ASN A 65 6.15 -11.00 6.46
N SER A 66 6.87 -11.51 7.46
CA SER A 66 7.84 -12.61 7.29
C SER A 66 7.20 -13.91 6.80
N ILE A 67 5.97 -14.23 7.25
CA ILE A 67 5.23 -15.41 6.79
C ILE A 67 4.84 -15.25 5.32
N GLN A 68 4.46 -14.04 4.92
CA GLN A 68 3.94 -13.79 3.59
C GLN A 68 5.02 -13.65 2.51
N VAL A 69 6.17 -13.09 2.86
CA VAL A 69 7.33 -12.95 1.96
C VAL A 69 7.99 -14.31 1.66
N LYS A 70 7.78 -15.35 2.50
CA LYS A 70 8.35 -16.69 2.30
C LYS A 70 7.77 -17.50 1.12
N LYS A 71 6.85 -16.94 0.33
CA LYS A 71 6.42 -17.59 -0.92
C LYS A 71 7.59 -17.66 -1.92
N PRO A 72 7.72 -18.73 -2.72
CA PRO A 72 8.81 -18.85 -3.68
C PRO A 72 8.86 -17.62 -4.60
N PRO A 73 10.06 -17.07 -4.87
CA PRO A 73 10.18 -15.86 -5.67
C PRO A 73 9.59 -16.12 -7.05
N LEU A 74 8.82 -15.15 -7.53
CA LEU A 74 8.12 -15.17 -8.81
C LEU A 74 9.00 -15.67 -9.97
N VAL A 75 10.25 -15.23 -9.93
CA VAL A 75 11.30 -15.60 -10.88
C VAL A 75 11.58 -17.09 -10.88
N LYS A 76 11.60 -17.75 -9.72
CA LYS A 76 11.84 -19.20 -9.62
C LYS A 76 10.69 -20.02 -10.22
N ILE A 77 9.44 -19.65 -9.92
CA ILE A 77 8.25 -20.32 -10.49
C ILE A 77 8.24 -20.19 -12.03
N VAL A 78 8.53 -18.99 -12.53
CA VAL A 78 8.58 -18.70 -13.98
C VAL A 78 9.75 -19.41 -14.65
N LEU A 79 10.94 -19.41 -14.03
CA LEU A 79 12.12 -20.12 -14.55
C LEU A 79 11.89 -21.63 -14.63
N GLU A 80 11.33 -22.25 -13.60
CA GLU A 80 11.01 -23.69 -13.59
C GLU A 80 10.04 -24.05 -14.73
N HIS A 81 8.99 -23.25 -14.94
CA HIS A 81 8.04 -23.48 -16.04
C HIS A 81 8.65 -23.19 -17.42
N ILE A 82 9.53 -22.19 -17.54
CA ILE A 82 10.26 -21.93 -18.79
C ILE A 82 11.19 -23.10 -19.11
N GLU A 83 11.88 -23.66 -18.12
CA GLU A 83 12.77 -24.83 -18.31
C GLU A 83 11.98 -26.07 -18.74
N GLU A 84 10.85 -26.36 -18.10
CA GLU A 84 9.96 -27.45 -18.53
C GLU A 84 9.42 -27.24 -19.95
N THR A 85 8.98 -26.02 -20.26
CA THR A 85 8.44 -25.66 -21.58
C THR A 85 9.51 -25.76 -22.66
N ARG A 86 10.74 -25.31 -22.37
CA ARG A 86 11.91 -25.44 -23.24
C ARG A 86 12.27 -26.89 -23.49
N ASN A 87 12.30 -27.73 -22.46
CA ASN A 87 12.66 -29.14 -22.61
C ASN A 87 11.63 -29.91 -23.44
N LYS A 88 10.33 -29.62 -23.24
CA LYS A 88 9.24 -30.16 -24.09
C LYS A 88 9.34 -29.67 -25.54
N PHE A 89 9.76 -28.42 -25.74
CA PHE A 89 9.96 -27.83 -27.07
C PHE A 89 11.06 -28.57 -27.84
N PHE A 90 12.25 -28.72 -27.25
CA PHE A 90 13.37 -29.39 -27.90
C PHE A 90 13.06 -30.86 -28.23
N ALA A 91 12.40 -31.59 -27.32
CA ALA A 91 12.04 -32.99 -27.54
C ALA A 91 11.06 -33.18 -28.71
N LYS A 92 10.15 -32.22 -28.94
CA LYS A 92 9.15 -32.30 -30.02
C LYS A 92 9.73 -31.83 -31.35
N ILE A 93 10.59 -30.81 -31.35
CA ILE A 93 11.25 -30.31 -32.57
C ILE A 93 12.20 -31.35 -33.19
N SER A 94 12.87 -32.17 -32.35
CA SER A 94 13.74 -33.26 -32.83
C SER A 94 12.99 -34.39 -33.54
N SER A 95 11.66 -34.40 -33.49
CA SER A 95 10.81 -35.45 -34.07
C SER A 95 10.02 -35.04 -35.31
N ILE A 96 10.22 -33.81 -35.81
CA ILE A 96 9.44 -33.24 -36.92
C ILE A 96 10.26 -33.29 -38.22
N GLU A 97 9.68 -33.88 -39.27
CA GLU A 97 10.34 -34.07 -40.58
C GLU A 97 9.79 -33.11 -41.67
N SER A 98 8.64 -32.48 -41.45
CA SER A 98 7.90 -31.69 -42.45
C SER A 98 7.71 -30.21 -42.09
N LYS A 99 7.79 -29.31 -43.09
CA LYS A 99 7.50 -27.86 -42.95
C LYS A 99 6.07 -27.55 -42.47
N SER A 100 5.07 -28.37 -42.81
CA SER A 100 3.68 -28.14 -42.35
C SER A 100 3.52 -28.46 -40.86
N GLU A 101 4.23 -29.48 -40.38
CA GLU A 101 4.27 -29.88 -38.97
C GLU A 101 5.01 -28.84 -38.12
N ILE A 102 6.06 -28.21 -38.67
CA ILE A 102 6.75 -27.08 -38.01
C ILE A 102 5.79 -25.92 -37.75
N ASN A 103 4.97 -25.54 -38.73
CA ASN A 103 4.00 -24.45 -38.55
C ASN A 103 2.91 -24.79 -37.53
N ALA A 104 2.38 -26.02 -37.59
CA ALA A 104 1.40 -26.49 -36.61
C ALA A 104 2.00 -26.54 -35.19
N PHE A 105 3.25 -26.96 -35.08
CA PHE A 105 3.97 -26.99 -33.81
C PHE A 105 4.22 -25.58 -33.25
N ILE A 106 4.67 -24.62 -34.05
CA ILE A 106 4.87 -23.23 -33.62
C ILE A 106 3.56 -22.63 -33.10
N VAL A 107 2.44 -22.83 -33.80
CA VAL A 107 1.13 -22.34 -33.35
C VAL A 107 0.71 -23.01 -32.04
N SER A 108 0.90 -24.32 -31.89
CA SER A 108 0.59 -25.04 -30.64
C SER A 108 1.45 -24.56 -29.47
N PHE A 109 2.74 -24.26 -29.72
CA PHE A 109 3.68 -23.81 -28.71
C PHE A 109 3.40 -22.38 -28.24
N LEU A 110 3.07 -21.48 -29.17
CA LEU A 110 2.66 -20.12 -28.83
C LEU A 110 1.38 -20.13 -27.97
N SER A 111 0.42 -20.98 -28.31
CA SER A 111 -0.81 -21.16 -27.53
C SER A 111 -0.52 -21.74 -26.15
N GLU A 112 0.41 -22.69 -26.02
CA GLU A 112 0.77 -23.28 -24.73
C GLU A 112 1.52 -22.29 -23.82
N ILE A 113 2.40 -21.45 -24.38
CA ILE A 113 3.01 -20.32 -23.66
C ILE A 113 1.92 -19.35 -23.17
N GLU A 114 1.00 -18.96 -24.06
CA GLU A 114 -0.07 -18.03 -23.75
C GLU A 114 -0.96 -18.56 -22.62
N HIS A 115 -1.30 -19.84 -22.64
CA HIS A 115 -2.16 -20.46 -21.64
C HIS A 115 -1.46 -20.85 -20.34
N THR A 116 -0.13 -21.01 -20.34
CA THR A 116 0.61 -21.47 -19.14
C THR A 116 1.30 -20.31 -18.42
N LEU A 117 2.00 -19.43 -19.14
CA LEU A 117 2.78 -18.35 -18.53
C LEU A 117 1.90 -17.15 -18.13
N ILE A 118 0.94 -16.75 -18.97
CA ILE A 118 0.10 -15.57 -18.67
C ILE A 118 -0.70 -15.74 -17.37
N PRO A 119 -1.37 -16.88 -17.09
CA PRO A 119 -2.08 -17.05 -15.84
C PRO A 119 -1.17 -17.04 -14.61
N GLN A 120 0.06 -17.57 -14.73
CA GLN A 120 1.02 -17.59 -13.62
C GLN A 120 1.61 -16.21 -13.33
N ILE A 121 1.99 -15.47 -14.36
CA ILE A 121 2.42 -14.07 -14.24
C ILE A 121 1.31 -13.25 -13.57
N ASN A 122 0.06 -13.40 -14.03
CA ASN A 122 -1.09 -12.70 -13.45
C ASN A 122 -1.38 -13.14 -12.00
N ALA A 123 -1.28 -14.43 -11.69
CA ALA A 123 -1.47 -14.94 -10.34
C ALA A 123 -0.43 -14.36 -9.39
N ALA A 124 0.79 -14.17 -9.87
CA ALA A 124 1.88 -13.71 -9.04
C ALA A 124 1.97 -12.19 -8.94
N ILE A 125 1.58 -11.43 -9.97
CA ILE A 125 1.29 -9.99 -9.86
C ILE A 125 0.21 -9.76 -8.80
N ARG A 126 -0.86 -10.57 -8.80
CA ARG A 126 -1.92 -10.50 -7.78
C ARG A 126 -1.41 -10.84 -6.37
N ASP A 127 -0.47 -11.78 -6.25
CA ASP A 127 0.18 -12.04 -4.96
C ASP A 127 1.08 -10.88 -4.54
N TYR A 128 1.79 -10.22 -5.46
CA TYR A 128 2.54 -8.99 -5.19
C TYR A 128 1.65 -7.81 -4.79
N GLU A 129 0.49 -7.63 -5.43
CA GLU A 129 -0.48 -6.60 -5.05
C GLU A 129 -1.00 -6.81 -3.62
N ARG A 130 -1.19 -8.07 -3.21
CA ARG A 130 -1.54 -8.43 -1.84
C ARG A 130 -0.37 -8.13 -0.90
N LEU A 131 0.84 -8.56 -1.25
CA LEU A 131 2.06 -8.32 -0.45
C LEU A 131 2.32 -6.83 -0.19
N GLY A 132 2.07 -5.96 -1.18
CA GLY A 132 2.20 -4.52 -1.01
C GLY A 132 1.36 -3.95 0.14
N GLY A 133 0.17 -4.51 0.39
CA GLY A 133 -0.65 -4.11 1.54
C GLY A 133 -0.01 -4.45 2.89
N TYR A 134 0.62 -5.63 3.02
CA TYR A 134 1.24 -6.08 4.27
C TYR A 134 2.60 -5.43 4.54
N ILE A 135 3.32 -5.10 3.47
CA ILE A 135 4.55 -4.29 3.55
C ILE A 135 4.20 -2.89 4.09
N GLY A 136 3.12 -2.28 3.60
CA GLY A 136 2.62 -0.98 4.09
C GLY A 136 2.27 -0.98 5.59
N ILE A 137 1.64 -2.05 6.12
CA ILE A 137 1.39 -2.20 7.57
C ILE A 137 2.68 -2.11 8.37
N THR A 138 3.72 -2.83 7.91
CA THR A 138 5.01 -2.85 8.59
C THR A 138 5.65 -1.47 8.57
N PHE A 139 5.65 -0.78 7.44
CA PHE A 139 6.18 0.59 7.35
C PHE A 139 5.37 1.59 8.18
N GLY A 140 4.04 1.44 8.27
CA GLY A 140 3.19 2.23 9.15
C GLY A 140 3.56 2.08 10.62
N ALA A 141 3.74 0.83 11.07
CA ALA A 141 4.19 0.53 12.42
C ALA A 141 5.60 1.09 12.71
N ILE A 142 6.52 0.98 11.75
CA ILE A 142 7.86 1.59 11.86
C ILE A 142 7.76 3.11 11.97
N GLY A 143 7.03 3.76 11.06
CA GLY A 143 6.91 5.22 11.01
C GLY A 143 6.33 5.80 12.29
N VAL A 144 5.28 5.17 12.83
CA VAL A 144 4.69 5.58 14.12
C VAL A 144 5.61 5.26 15.30
N LEU A 145 6.25 4.08 15.35
CA LEU A 145 7.19 3.76 16.43
C LEU A 145 8.36 4.75 16.47
N VAL A 146 8.98 5.01 15.33
CA VAL A 146 10.10 5.96 15.22
C VAL A 146 9.63 7.37 15.59
N SER A 147 8.46 7.79 15.12
CA SER A 147 7.86 9.06 15.52
C SER A 147 7.63 9.16 17.04
N ASN A 148 7.19 8.08 17.68
CA ASN A 148 7.02 8.02 19.14
C ASN A 148 8.36 8.11 19.88
N ILE A 149 9.41 7.43 19.38
CA ILE A 149 10.75 7.48 19.97
C ILE A 149 11.34 8.89 19.86
N LEU A 150 11.28 9.50 18.66
CA LEU A 150 11.93 10.77 18.38
C LEU A 150 11.13 11.98 18.86
N PHE A 151 9.80 11.93 18.74
CA PHE A 151 8.90 13.06 18.96
C PHE A 151 7.89 12.81 20.08
N LYS A 152 7.99 11.70 20.82
CA LYS A 152 7.17 11.40 22.01
C LYS A 152 5.68 11.52 21.67
N ASN A 153 4.92 12.24 22.49
CA ASN A 153 3.48 12.42 22.37
C ASN A 153 3.03 13.11 21.06
N TYR A 154 3.94 13.75 20.30
CA TYR A 154 3.61 14.32 19.00
C TYR A 154 3.35 13.25 17.93
N VAL A 155 3.67 11.98 18.19
CA VAL A 155 3.26 10.84 17.34
C VAL A 155 1.75 10.77 17.11
N PHE A 156 0.96 11.37 18.01
CA PHE A 156 -0.47 11.59 17.81
C PHE A 156 -0.79 12.21 16.45
N TYR A 157 -0.04 13.25 16.06
CA TYR A 157 -0.23 13.95 14.80
C TYR A 157 0.11 13.06 13.60
N GLY A 158 1.14 12.21 13.73
CA GLY A 158 1.50 11.23 12.70
C GLY A 158 0.45 10.15 12.49
N ALA A 159 -0.08 9.58 13.58
CA ALA A 159 -1.15 8.59 13.51
C ALA A 159 -2.45 9.20 12.95
N LEU A 160 -2.78 10.45 13.34
CA LEU A 160 -3.92 11.19 12.80
C LEU A 160 -3.76 11.52 11.32
N ALA A 161 -2.54 11.88 10.89
CA ALA A 161 -2.23 12.16 9.50
C ALA A 161 -2.43 10.93 8.60
N LEU A 162 -1.99 9.74 9.05
CA LEU A 162 -2.26 8.48 8.34
C LEU A 162 -3.75 8.17 8.23
N ALA A 163 -4.54 8.55 9.23
CA ALA A 163 -5.99 8.40 9.19
C ALA A 163 -6.63 9.29 8.15
N VAL A 164 -6.26 10.58 8.15
CA VAL A 164 -6.96 11.62 7.39
C VAL A 164 -6.34 11.83 6.03
N VAL A 165 -5.05 12.17 5.96
CA VAL A 165 -4.38 12.57 4.71
C VAL A 165 -4.41 11.41 3.73
N ASP A 166 -3.82 10.27 4.08
CA ASP A 166 -3.77 9.10 3.18
C ASP A 166 -5.16 8.63 2.72
N THR A 167 -6.17 8.74 3.58
CA THR A 167 -7.55 8.38 3.22
C THR A 167 -8.17 9.36 2.24
N VAL A 168 -8.07 10.65 2.52
CA VAL A 168 -8.71 11.68 1.70
C VAL A 168 -7.97 11.85 0.38
N THR A 169 -6.64 11.89 0.36
CA THR A 169 -5.85 12.03 -0.87
C THR A 169 -6.11 10.86 -1.82
N ALA A 170 -6.08 9.62 -1.31
CA ALA A 170 -6.34 8.43 -2.12
C ALA A 170 -7.78 8.37 -2.64
N LEU A 171 -8.77 8.72 -1.81
CA LEU A 171 -10.19 8.68 -2.20
C LEU A 171 -10.49 9.75 -3.26
N VAL A 172 -10.16 11.00 -2.97
CA VAL A 172 -10.42 12.13 -3.87
C VAL A 172 -9.58 12.02 -5.12
N GLY A 173 -8.29 11.68 -5.00
CA GLY A 173 -7.42 11.52 -6.16
C GLY A 173 -7.86 10.41 -7.11
N LYS A 174 -8.48 9.35 -6.58
CA LYS A 174 -9.06 8.29 -7.42
C LYS A 174 -10.35 8.71 -8.14
N PHE A 175 -11.26 9.41 -7.46
CA PHE A 175 -12.59 9.71 -8.00
C PHE A 175 -12.66 11.03 -8.76
N LEU A 176 -11.88 12.03 -8.36
CA LEU A 176 -11.92 13.40 -8.88
C LEU A 176 -10.58 13.87 -9.47
N GLY A 177 -9.49 13.13 -9.24
CA GLY A 177 -8.15 13.51 -9.69
C GLY A 177 -7.99 13.50 -11.20
N LYS A 178 -7.66 14.65 -11.77
CA LYS A 178 -7.43 14.84 -13.22
C LYS A 178 -6.00 15.32 -13.48
N THR A 179 -5.46 16.14 -12.58
CA THR A 179 -4.13 16.73 -12.74
C THR A 179 -3.10 15.96 -11.93
N ARG A 180 -2.16 15.29 -12.59
CA ARG A 180 -1.04 14.59 -11.93
C ARG A 180 0.01 15.59 -11.42
N ILE A 181 0.57 15.32 -10.24
CA ILE A 181 1.70 16.07 -9.71
C ILE A 181 2.99 15.56 -10.39
N PRO A 182 3.84 16.43 -10.97
CA PRO A 182 5.05 16.01 -11.67
C PRO A 182 5.98 15.14 -10.81
N GLY A 183 6.41 14.02 -11.36
CA GLY A 183 7.32 13.08 -10.69
C GLY A 183 6.67 12.16 -9.66
N THR A 184 5.34 12.12 -9.57
CA THR A 184 4.62 11.34 -8.56
C THR A 184 3.41 10.61 -9.16
N ASN A 185 2.83 9.69 -8.38
CA ASN A 185 1.52 9.10 -8.66
C ASN A 185 0.36 9.88 -8.02
N ALA A 186 0.63 10.97 -7.30
CA ALA A 186 -0.40 11.78 -6.67
C ALA A 186 -1.11 12.70 -7.67
N THR A 187 -2.28 13.18 -7.28
CA THR A 187 -3.09 14.13 -8.06
C THR A 187 -3.26 15.42 -7.28
N LEU A 188 -3.23 16.56 -7.97
CA LEU A 188 -3.37 17.87 -7.35
C LEU A 188 -4.67 18.00 -6.56
N GLU A 189 -5.79 17.49 -7.10
CA GLU A 189 -7.10 17.53 -6.44
C GLU A 189 -7.11 16.69 -5.16
N GLY A 190 -6.51 15.49 -5.22
CA GLY A 190 -6.34 14.63 -4.04
C GLY A 190 -5.51 15.30 -2.96
N SER A 191 -4.34 15.85 -3.32
CA SER A 191 -3.44 16.55 -2.39
C SER A 191 -4.10 17.80 -1.78
N LEU A 192 -4.81 18.61 -2.57
CA LEU A 192 -5.56 19.76 -2.05
C LEU A 192 -6.66 19.34 -1.08
N ALA A 193 -7.41 18.28 -1.40
CA ALA A 193 -8.43 17.76 -0.50
C ALA A 193 -7.82 17.22 0.80
N GLY A 194 -6.70 16.49 0.73
CA GLY A 194 -5.97 16.03 1.90
C GLY A 194 -5.46 17.18 2.78
N LEU A 195 -4.95 18.26 2.16
CA LEU A 195 -4.50 19.46 2.84
C LEU A 195 -5.65 20.10 3.60
N VAL A 196 -6.77 20.36 2.91
CA VAL A 196 -7.95 21.00 3.52
C VAL A 196 -8.52 20.12 4.63
N ALA A 197 -8.69 18.82 4.40
CA ALA A 197 -9.23 17.91 5.40
C ALA A 197 -8.37 17.84 6.66
N PHE A 198 -7.04 17.77 6.50
CA PHE A 198 -6.16 17.71 7.66
C PHE A 198 -6.04 19.05 8.36
N PHE A 199 -5.98 20.17 7.62
CA PHE A 199 -6.05 21.52 8.19
C PHE A 199 -7.30 21.72 9.05
N VAL A 200 -8.47 21.34 8.54
CA VAL A 200 -9.74 21.40 9.28
C VAL A 200 -9.68 20.51 10.52
N THR A 201 -9.18 19.28 10.38
CA THR A 201 -9.03 18.34 11.50
C THR A 201 -8.15 18.93 12.62
N LEU A 202 -7.00 19.50 12.26
CA LEU A 202 -6.08 20.14 13.22
C LEU A 202 -6.72 21.38 13.87
N SER A 203 -7.50 22.14 13.11
CA SER A 203 -8.25 23.28 13.63
C SER A 203 -9.32 22.87 14.65
N LEU A 204 -10.02 21.75 14.42
CA LEU A 204 -11.03 21.22 15.34
C LEU A 204 -10.45 20.80 16.70
N ILE A 205 -9.21 20.32 16.72
CA ILE A 205 -8.47 20.02 17.95
C ILE A 205 -7.69 21.22 18.51
N LYS A 206 -8.04 22.44 18.06
CA LYS A 206 -7.53 23.73 18.56
C LYS A 206 -6.05 23.97 18.32
N VAL A 207 -5.46 23.36 17.29
CA VAL A 207 -4.14 23.80 16.80
C VAL A 207 -4.28 25.19 16.19
N ASN A 208 -3.34 26.09 16.49
CA ASN A 208 -3.31 27.41 15.87
C ASN A 208 -3.30 27.32 14.33
N ALA A 209 -4.02 28.20 13.65
CA ALA A 209 -4.20 28.17 12.19
C ALA A 209 -2.88 28.14 11.40
N ILE A 210 -1.87 28.91 11.81
CA ILE A 210 -0.56 28.93 11.11
C ILE A 210 0.12 27.57 11.26
N ALA A 211 0.14 27.02 12.48
CA ALA A 211 0.74 25.71 12.73
C ALA A 211 -0.02 24.59 12.00
N ALA A 212 -1.36 24.62 12.03
CA ALA A 212 -2.20 23.68 11.31
C ALA A 212 -1.91 23.69 9.81
N LEU A 213 -1.79 24.87 9.20
CA LEU A 213 -1.49 25.03 7.78
C LEU A 213 -0.09 24.49 7.42
N ILE A 214 0.92 24.79 8.23
CA ILE A 214 2.28 24.30 8.00
C ILE A 214 2.33 22.77 8.11
N ILE A 215 1.75 22.21 9.18
CA ILE A 215 1.69 20.75 9.38
C ILE A 215 0.97 20.10 8.21
N SER A 216 -0.23 20.55 7.85
CA SER A 216 -1.01 19.95 6.77
C SER A 216 -0.30 20.02 5.42
N THR A 217 0.35 21.15 5.11
CA THR A 217 1.07 21.34 3.86
C THR A 217 2.26 20.40 3.77
N LEU A 218 3.10 20.34 4.80
CA LEU A 218 4.28 19.46 4.80
C LEU A 218 3.90 17.98 4.78
N THR A 219 2.82 17.59 5.46
CA THR A 219 2.33 16.22 5.43
C THR A 219 1.84 15.80 4.05
N VAL A 220 1.13 16.67 3.32
CA VAL A 220 0.68 16.37 1.95
C VAL A 220 1.84 16.33 0.96
N ILE A 221 2.85 17.18 1.12
CA ILE A 221 4.08 17.11 0.32
C ILE A 221 4.79 15.77 0.57
N ALA A 222 4.86 15.33 1.83
CA ALA A 222 5.45 14.04 2.19
C ALA A 222 4.65 12.85 1.66
N GLU A 223 3.31 12.95 1.56
CA GLU A 223 2.48 11.94 0.91
C GLU A 223 2.74 11.87 -0.59
N ALA A 224 2.82 13.02 -1.27
CA ALA A 224 2.99 13.05 -2.73
C ALA A 224 4.39 12.59 -3.17
N TYR A 225 5.43 12.98 -2.44
CA TYR A 225 6.84 12.74 -2.82
C TYR A 225 7.56 11.69 -1.97
N GLY A 226 6.91 11.17 -0.92
CA GLY A 226 7.47 10.12 -0.09
C GLY A 226 7.67 8.82 -0.87
N VAL A 227 8.79 8.13 -0.62
CA VAL A 227 9.05 6.81 -1.22
C VAL A 227 8.03 5.78 -0.71
N GLU A 228 7.66 5.88 0.58
CA GLU A 228 6.65 5.08 1.24
C GLU A 228 5.81 5.99 2.14
N ASP A 229 4.54 6.15 1.80
CA ASP A 229 3.56 7.01 2.48
C ASP A 229 3.41 6.64 3.97
N ASN A 230 3.31 5.34 4.26
CA ASN A 230 3.15 4.81 5.62
C ASN A 230 4.34 5.12 6.53
N LEU A 231 5.51 5.44 5.96
CA LEU A 231 6.69 5.87 6.70
C LEU A 231 6.82 7.40 6.73
N ALA A 232 6.68 8.06 5.58
CA ALA A 232 6.92 9.49 5.42
C ALA A 232 5.88 10.35 6.15
N ILE A 233 4.59 10.02 6.01
CA ILE A 233 3.48 10.76 6.61
C ILE A 233 3.61 10.89 8.13
N PRO A 234 3.73 9.79 8.91
CA PRO A 234 3.77 9.90 10.36
C PRO A 234 5.00 10.65 10.86
N LEU A 235 6.17 10.44 10.22
CA LEU A 235 7.40 11.16 10.57
C LEU A 235 7.26 12.65 10.34
N THR A 236 6.82 13.07 9.15
CA THR A 236 6.74 14.49 8.80
C THR A 236 5.69 15.23 9.64
N ALA A 237 4.51 14.64 9.84
CA ALA A 237 3.47 15.26 10.66
C ALA A 237 3.91 15.40 12.12
N SER A 238 4.50 14.34 12.71
CA SER A 238 4.96 14.35 14.10
C SER A 238 6.13 15.31 14.31
N PHE A 239 7.11 15.30 13.39
CA PHE A 239 8.25 16.20 13.42
C PHE A 239 7.84 17.67 13.33
N THR A 240 6.97 17.99 12.37
CA THR A 240 6.51 19.37 12.16
C THR A 240 5.72 19.86 13.38
N ALA A 241 4.82 19.03 13.91
CA ALA A 241 4.07 19.36 15.11
C ALA A 241 4.99 19.55 16.33
N TYR A 242 6.02 18.72 16.47
CA TYR A 242 7.04 18.83 17.51
C TYR A 242 7.81 20.15 17.42
N LEU A 243 8.31 20.52 16.23
CA LEU A 243 9.03 21.78 16.02
C LEU A 243 8.17 23.00 16.34
N LEU A 244 6.90 22.97 15.92
CA LEU A 244 5.95 24.06 16.15
C LEU A 244 5.34 24.06 17.54
N LYS A 245 5.70 23.09 18.39
CA LYS A 245 5.14 22.89 19.74
C LYS A 245 3.61 22.89 19.74
N ALA A 246 3.03 22.19 18.77
CA ALA A 246 1.59 22.07 18.64
C ALA A 246 0.97 21.49 19.93
N PRO A 247 -0.24 21.93 20.32
CA PRO A 247 -0.85 21.49 21.58
C PRO A 247 -1.03 19.97 21.60
N ILE A 248 -0.56 19.28 22.63
CA ILE A 248 -0.80 17.85 22.77
C ILE A 248 -2.18 17.66 23.42
N PRO A 249 -3.13 16.95 22.80
CA PRO A 249 -4.42 16.66 23.42
C PRO A 249 -4.25 15.90 24.73
N SER A 250 -5.19 16.11 25.66
CA SER A 250 -5.26 15.31 26.88
C SER A 250 -5.66 13.87 26.52
N PHE A 251 -4.72 12.95 26.63
CA PHE A 251 -4.96 11.52 26.40
C PHE A 251 -5.56 10.86 27.64
N PRO A 252 -6.37 9.80 27.46
CA PRO A 252 -6.94 9.06 28.58
C PRO A 252 -5.81 8.63 29.52
N SER A 253 -5.92 9.14 30.76
CA SER A 253 -5.02 8.97 31.90
C SER A 253 -5.33 7.68 32.66
#